data_AF-W1X805-F1
#
_entry.id   AF-W1X805-F1
#
_cell.length_a   1.000
_cell.length_b   1.000
_cell.length_c   1.000
_cell.angle_alpha   90.00
_cell.angle_beta   90.00
_cell.angle_gamma   90.00
#
_symmetry.space_group_name_H-M   'P 1'
#
loop_
_entity.id
_entity.type
_entity.pdbx_description
1 polymer ?
#
loop_
_entity_poly.entity_id
_entity_poly.type
_entity_poly.pdbx_seq_one_letter_code
_entity_poly.pdbx_strand_id
1 'polypeptide(L)'
;HPEQVVEAIQKADIVTTAIGPNILPFIAELLAKGIEARQAVGNTQPLDVLACENMIGGSQFLYQEVKKYLSPEGMAFAEKYIGFPNAAVDR
;
A
#
# COMPACT_ATOMS: atom_id res chain seq x y z
N HIS A 1 10.81 4.46 13.66
CA HIS A 1 11.29 5.10 12.43
C HIS A 1 10.24 5.07 11.31
N PRO A 2 9.06 5.71 11.48
CA PRO A 2 8.06 5.79 10.40
C PRO A 2 8.60 6.36 9.08
N GLU A 3 9.54 7.30 9.16
CA GLU A 3 10.22 7.95 8.04
C GLU A 3 10.97 6.96 7.14
N GLN A 4 11.63 5.96 7.72
CA GLN A 4 12.36 4.93 6.97
C GLN A 4 11.40 3.99 6.22
N VAL A 5 10.20 3.75 6.77
CA VAL A 5 9.18 2.92 6.11
C VAL A 5 8.64 3.64 4.87
N VAL A 6 8.37 4.95 4.98
CA VAL A 6 7.94 5.78 3.85
C VAL A 6 9.00 5.77 2.73
N GLU A 7 10.27 5.94 3.09
CA GLU A 7 11.38 5.87 2.13
C GLU A 7 11.49 4.49 1.45
N ALA A 8 11.30 3.40 2.21
CA ALA A 8 11.30 2.06 1.66
C ALA A 8 10.17 1.85 0.65
N ILE A 9 8.94 2.29 0.97
CA ILE A 9 7.79 2.21 0.06
C ILE A 9 8.01 3.07 -1.19
N GLN A 10 8.64 4.24 -1.04
CA GLN A 10 8.97 5.12 -2.18
C GLN A 10 9.84 4.40 -3.23
N LYS A 11 10.70 3.48 -2.78
CA LYS A 11 11.69 2.78 -3.61
C LYS A 11 11.30 1.36 -4.00
N ALA A 12 10.31 0.76 -3.33
CA ALA A 12 9.94 -0.64 -3.52
C ALA A 12 9.23 -0.90 -4.86
N ASP A 13 9.41 -2.11 -5.40
CA ASP A 13 8.59 -2.64 -6.51
C ASP A 13 7.39 -3.45 -5.99
N ILE A 14 7.52 -4.01 -4.78
CA ILE A 14 6.48 -4.80 -4.11
C ILE A 14 6.46 -4.50 -2.61
N VAL A 15 5.26 -4.48 -2.04
CA VAL A 15 5.03 -4.46 -0.59
C VAL A 15 4.16 -5.64 -0.23
N THR A 16 4.56 -6.41 0.78
CA THR A 16 3.78 -7.54 1.29
C THR A 16 3.50 -7.41 2.78
N THR A 17 2.35 -7.87 3.26
CA THR A 17 2.04 -7.93 4.70
C THR A 17 1.68 -9.34 5.14
N ALA A 18 2.01 -9.70 6.38
CA ALA A 18 1.57 -10.91 7.06
C ALA A 18 1.53 -10.65 8.58
N ILE A 19 0.73 -9.67 8.98
CA ILE A 19 0.72 -9.02 10.30
C ILE A 19 -0.61 -9.16 11.04
N GLY A 20 -1.61 -9.79 10.43
CA GLY A 20 -2.97 -9.94 10.94
C GLY A 20 -3.93 -8.89 10.32
N PRO A 21 -5.14 -9.30 9.88
CA PRO A 21 -6.12 -8.40 9.24
C PRO A 21 -6.47 -7.15 10.06
N ASN A 22 -6.57 -7.31 11.38
CA ASN A 22 -6.90 -6.22 12.29
C ASN A 22 -5.81 -5.16 12.40
N ILE A 23 -4.57 -5.47 11.96
CA ILE A 23 -3.44 -4.55 12.00
C ILE A 23 -3.36 -3.71 10.70
N LEU A 24 -3.96 -4.17 9.60
CA LEU A 24 -3.92 -3.49 8.30
C LEU A 24 -4.36 -2.00 8.35
N PRO A 25 -5.42 -1.60 9.09
CA PRO A 25 -5.78 -0.18 9.17
C PRO A 25 -4.71 0.70 9.81
N PHE A 26 -3.92 0.14 10.74
CA PHE A 26 -2.88 0.89 11.47
C PHE A 26 -1.64 1.20 10.62
N ILE A 27 -1.44 0.48 9.51
CA ILE A 27 -0.33 0.74 8.57
C ILE A 27 -0.77 1.53 7.34
N ALA A 28 -2.08 1.75 7.15
CA ALA A 28 -2.64 2.37 5.97
C ALA A 28 -2.14 3.81 5.72
N GLU A 29 -2.01 4.61 6.78
CA GLU A 29 -1.48 5.98 6.67
C GLU A 29 -0.01 5.98 6.20
N LEU A 30 0.80 5.01 6.65
CA LEU A 30 2.20 4.90 6.21
C LEU A 30 2.31 4.51 4.74
N LEU A 31 1.44 3.61 4.27
CA LEU A 31 1.33 3.25 2.86
C LEU A 31 0.92 4.44 2.01
N ALA A 32 -0.08 5.22 2.45
CA ALA A 32 -0.49 6.43 1.75
C ALA A 32 0.66 7.45 1.65
N LYS A 33 1.37 7.71 2.76
CA LYS A 33 2.57 8.57 2.76
C LYS A 33 3.66 8.06 1.82
N GLY A 34 3.87 6.74 1.77
CA GLY A 34 4.79 6.12 0.82
C GLY A 34 4.39 6.35 -0.63
N ILE A 35 3.10 6.20 -0.97
CA ILE A 35 2.55 6.44 -2.31
C ILE A 35 2.70 7.92 -2.69
N GLU A 36 2.36 8.86 -1.81
CA GLU A 36 2.54 10.29 -2.06
C GLU A 36 4.02 10.66 -2.20
N ALA A 37 4.90 10.03 -1.43
CA ALA A 37 6.34 10.19 -1.58
C ALA A 37 6.84 9.69 -2.95
N ARG A 38 6.27 8.59 -3.50
CA ARG A 38 6.57 8.15 -4.89
C ARG A 38 6.16 9.19 -5.91
N GLN A 39 4.93 9.70 -5.76
CA GLN A 39 4.39 10.73 -6.64
C GLN A 39 5.27 12.00 -6.62
N ALA A 40 5.66 12.47 -5.43
CA ALA A 40 6.43 13.70 -5.26
C ALA A 40 7.79 13.67 -5.96
N VAL A 41 8.42 12.49 -6.07
CA VAL A 41 9.70 12.32 -6.79
C VAL A 41 9.53 11.87 -8.25
N GLY A 42 8.29 11.79 -8.73
CA GLY A 42 7.98 11.37 -10.10
C GLY A 42 8.25 9.88 -10.37
N ASN A 43 8.30 9.04 -9.34
CA ASN A 43 8.54 7.60 -9.52
C ASN A 43 7.26 6.89 -10.01
N THR A 44 7.13 6.72 -11.32
CA THR A 44 6.00 6.02 -11.96
C THR A 44 6.23 4.53 -12.18
N GLN A 45 7.28 3.93 -11.60
CA GLN A 45 7.45 2.48 -11.61
C GLN A 45 6.22 1.85 -10.93
N PRO A 46 5.57 0.84 -11.54
CA PRO A 46 4.47 0.15 -10.90
C PRO A 46 4.87 -0.42 -9.53
N LEU A 47 3.97 -0.35 -8.56
CA LEU A 47 4.13 -0.95 -7.24
C LEU A 47 2.90 -1.84 -6.95
N ASP A 48 3.13 -3.10 -6.60
CA ASP A 48 2.07 -3.97 -6.10
C ASP A 48 2.12 -4.08 -4.57
N VAL A 49 0.96 -3.92 -3.93
CA VAL A 49 0.77 -4.07 -2.48
C VAL A 49 -0.13 -5.28 -2.21
N LEU A 50 0.45 -6.33 -1.63
CA LEU A 50 -0.21 -7.61 -1.37
C LEU A 50 -0.37 -7.85 0.13
N ALA A 51 -1.61 -7.91 0.61
CA ALA A 51 -1.87 -8.38 1.97
C ALA A 51 -1.93 -9.92 1.97
N CYS A 52 -0.84 -10.57 2.38
CA CYS A 52 -0.73 -12.02 2.52
C CYS A 52 -1.30 -12.48 3.88
N GLU A 53 -2.52 -12.05 4.17
CA GLU A 53 -3.22 -12.34 5.41
C GLU A 53 -4.18 -13.52 5.24
N ASN A 54 -4.56 -14.16 6.35
CA ASN A 54 -5.69 -15.10 6.38
C ASN A 54 -7.03 -14.34 6.32
N MET A 55 -7.28 -13.66 5.21
CA MET A 55 -8.47 -12.85 4.96
C MET A 55 -8.81 -12.85 3.46
N ILE A 56 -10.05 -13.22 3.13
CA ILE A 56 -10.57 -13.05 1.78
C ILE A 56 -10.63 -11.56 1.45
N GLY A 57 -9.99 -11.16 0.36
CA GLY A 57 -10.00 -9.76 -0.07
C GLY A 57 -9.07 -8.85 0.74
N GLY A 58 -8.03 -9.39 1.38
CA GLY A 58 -7.13 -8.62 2.26
C GLY A 58 -6.51 -7.38 1.61
N SER A 59 -5.98 -7.51 0.38
CA SER A 59 -5.37 -6.38 -0.34
C SER A 59 -6.41 -5.33 -0.72
N GLN A 60 -7.60 -5.77 -1.15
CA GLN A 60 -8.71 -4.89 -1.44
C GLN A 60 -9.17 -4.12 -0.19
N PHE A 61 -9.24 -4.78 0.97
CA PHE A 61 -9.53 -4.15 2.25
C PHE A 61 -8.46 -3.12 2.62
N LEU A 62 -7.18 -3.51 2.55
CA LEU A 62 -6.06 -2.60 2.80
C LEU A 62 -6.13 -1.36 1.89
N TYR A 63 -6.46 -1.53 0.61
CA TYR A 63 -6.62 -0.40 -0.30
C TYR A 63 -7.72 0.57 0.15
N GLN A 64 -8.87 0.07 0.62
CA GLN A 64 -9.93 0.94 1.14
C GLN A 64 -9.48 1.75 2.36
N GLU A 65 -8.64 1.17 3.23
CA GLU A 65 -8.05 1.89 4.35
C GLU A 65 -7.03 2.94 3.88
N VAL A 66 -6.14 2.59 2.93
CA VAL A 66 -5.14 3.50 2.37
C VAL A 66 -5.79 4.72 1.71
N LYS A 67 -6.90 4.52 0.97
CA LYS A 67 -7.64 5.60 0.29
C LYS A 67 -8.10 6.71 1.23
N LYS A 68 -8.34 6.43 2.52
CA LYS A 68 -8.78 7.43 3.50
C LYS A 68 -7.71 8.49 3.79
N TYR A 69 -6.45 8.21 3.45
CA TYR A 69 -5.29 9.05 3.75
C TYR A 69 -4.65 9.67 2.51
N LEU A 70 -5.11 9.33 1.31
CA LEU A 70 -4.59 9.90 0.06
C LEU A 70 -5.25 11.25 -0.25
N SER A 71 -4.45 12.21 -0.70
CA SER A 71 -4.93 13.39 -1.41
C SER A 71 -5.65 13.03 -2.73
N PRO A 72 -6.45 13.93 -3.33
CA PRO A 72 -7.06 13.69 -4.64
C PRO A 72 -6.04 13.36 -5.73
N GLU A 73 -4.90 14.05 -5.75
CA GLU A 73 -3.81 13.80 -6.68
C GLU A 73 -3.11 12.46 -6.38
N GLY A 74 -2.92 12.13 -5.09
CA GLY A 74 -2.39 10.84 -4.66
C GLY A 74 -3.31 9.68 -5.03
N MET A 75 -4.63 9.89 -4.98
CA MET A 75 -5.64 8.93 -5.41
C MET A 75 -5.54 8.64 -6.91
N ALA A 76 -5.48 9.68 -7.74
CA ALA A 76 -5.32 9.53 -9.20
C ALA A 76 -3.99 8.85 -9.56
N PHE A 77 -2.93 9.14 -8.81
CA PHE A 77 -1.64 8.46 -8.96
C PHE A 77 -1.73 6.97 -8.58
N ALA A 78 -2.38 6.66 -7.45
CA ALA A 78 -2.58 5.29 -6.99
C ALA A 78 -3.36 4.44 -8.01
N GLU A 79 -4.47 4.96 -8.55
CA GLU A 79 -5.29 4.26 -9.56
C GLU A 79 -4.53 3.92 -10.83
N LYS A 80 -3.49 4.71 -11.17
CA LYS A 80 -2.72 4.52 -12.40
C LYS A 80 -1.51 3.62 -12.23
N TYR A 81 -0.84 3.66 -11.07
CA TYR A 81 0.49 3.06 -10.90
C TYR A 81 0.60 2.05 -9.75
N ILE A 82 -0.41 1.93 -8.88
CA ILE A 82 -0.32 1.11 -7.68
C ILE A 82 -1.39 0.01 -7.70
N GLY A 83 -0.96 -1.26 -7.72
CA GLY A 83 -1.83 -2.42 -7.68
C GLY A 83 -2.09 -2.90 -6.25
N PHE A 84 -3.31 -3.37 -5.98
CA PHE A 84 -3.66 -4.06 -4.73
C PHE A 84 -4.28 -5.44 -5.03
N PRO A 85 -3.54 -6.36 -5.68
CA PRO A 85 -4.07 -7.67 -6.04
C PRO A 85 -4.33 -8.51 -4.79
N ASN A 86 -5.52 -9.10 -4.70
CA ASN A 86 -5.85 -10.02 -3.61
C ASN A 86 -5.01 -11.30 -3.73
N ALA A 87 -4.60 -11.81 -2.57
CA ALA A 87 -3.91 -13.09 -2.45
C ALA A 87 -4.76 -14.11 -1.69
N ALA A 88 -4.60 -15.38 -2.03
CA ALA A 88 -4.99 -16.51 -1.19
C ALA A 88 -3.69 -17.22 -0.80
N VAL A 89 -3.46 -17.41 0.49
CA VAL A 89 -2.23 -17.99 1.03
C VAL A 89 -2.56 -19.21 1.89
N ASP A 90 -1.76 -20.26 1.75
CA ASP A 90 -1.87 -21.51 2.50
C ASP A 90 -0.45 -22.01 2.80
N ARG A 91 -0.25 -22.75 3.89
CA ARG A 91 1.07 -23.25 4.31
C ARG A 91 1.00 -24.67 4.85
#